data_AF-A0A540LM55-F1
#
_entry.id   AF-A0A540LM55-F1
#
_cell.length_a   1.000
_cell.length_b   1.000
_cell.length_c   1.000
_cell.angle_alpha   90.00
_cell.angle_beta   90.00
_cell.angle_gamma   90.00
#
_symmetry.space_group_name_H-M   'P 1'
#
loop_
_entity.id
_entity.type
_entity.pdbx_description
1 polymer ?
#
loop_
_entity_poly.entity_id
_entity_poly.type
_entity_poly.pdbx_seq_one_letter_code
_entity_poly.pdbx_strand_id
1 'polypeptide(L)'
;MGGLRESWCFCTGVSKSEKMKAAIFSSKAPAMARISDAANGISGIGFLIHRSLLLTTHVNLPSIAAAESSEIRLQNGVAATLFPQRFFITSSILDLTIVGLDAVEGDSTAQVHLHHLRTYSKPNLDLGNVVYLLGYTEKKELIAGEGSGKPDGMAW
;
A
#
# COMPACT_ATOMS: atom_id res chain seq x y z
N MET A 1 -13.11 17.52 10.26
CA MET A 1 -11.78 17.97 10.69
C MET A 1 -11.28 16.96 11.71
N GLY A 2 -10.45 16.03 11.27
CA GLY A 2 -9.99 14.89 12.06
C GLY A 2 -8.88 14.24 11.27
N GLY A 3 -7.75 14.92 11.19
CA GLY A 3 -6.56 14.43 10.50
C GLY A 3 -6.00 13.26 11.29
N LEU A 4 -6.09 12.07 10.73
CA LEU A 4 -5.43 10.85 11.20
C LEU A 4 -3.93 10.91 10.85
N ARG A 5 -3.30 12.03 11.22
CA ARG A 5 -2.06 12.55 10.61
C ARG A 5 -0.90 12.67 11.59
N GLU A 6 -1.03 12.19 12.83
CA GLU A 6 -0.02 12.44 13.87
C GLU A 6 0.42 11.14 14.56
N SER A 7 1.72 10.88 14.50
CA SER A 7 2.51 10.01 15.38
C SER A 7 2.41 8.49 15.21
N TRP A 8 2.97 7.95 14.11
CA TRP A 8 3.46 6.56 14.11
C TRP A 8 4.92 6.56 14.60
N CYS A 9 5.12 6.37 15.90
CA CYS A 9 6.45 6.25 16.51
C CYS A 9 7.06 4.87 16.22
N PHE A 10 7.78 4.74 15.11
CA PHE A 10 8.54 3.53 14.79
C PHE A 10 9.79 3.43 15.68
N CYS A 11 9.99 2.28 16.34
CA CYS A 11 11.20 2.04 17.12
C CYS A 11 12.41 1.89 16.18
N THR A 12 13.40 2.77 16.30
CA THR A 12 14.68 2.68 15.57
C THR A 12 15.61 1.68 16.26
N GLY A 13 15.37 0.39 16.04
CA GLY A 13 16.29 -0.68 16.49
C GLY A 13 17.54 -0.80 15.61
N VAL A 14 18.73 -0.76 16.21
CA VAL A 14 20.03 -0.72 15.49
C VAL A 14 20.47 -2.12 15.01
N SER A 15 20.94 -2.20 13.75
CA SER A 15 21.72 -3.27 13.07
C SER A 15 21.02 -4.55 12.53
N LYS A 16 20.20 -5.29 13.29
CA LYS A 16 19.46 -6.47 12.73
C LYS A 16 18.20 -6.07 11.96
N SER A 17 17.54 -4.99 12.40
CA SER A 17 16.33 -4.44 11.77
C SER A 17 16.59 -3.91 10.36
N GLU A 18 17.76 -3.29 10.11
CA GLU A 18 18.06 -2.68 8.81
C GLU A 18 18.20 -3.70 7.68
N LYS A 19 18.85 -4.85 7.93
CA LYS A 19 18.94 -5.93 6.93
C LYS A 19 17.56 -6.49 6.60
N MET A 20 16.69 -6.63 7.59
CA MET A 20 15.32 -7.10 7.39
C MET A 20 14.49 -6.05 6.63
N LYS A 21 14.59 -4.77 6.99
CA LYS A 21 13.96 -3.66 6.25
C LYS A 21 14.39 -3.67 4.79
N ALA A 22 15.69 -3.77 4.52
CA ALA A 22 16.22 -3.84 3.15
C ALA A 22 15.67 -5.04 2.37
N ALA A 23 15.55 -6.21 2.99
CA ALA A 23 14.94 -7.39 2.37
C ALA A 23 13.43 -7.23 2.12
N ILE A 24 12.71 -6.57 3.02
CA ILE A 24 11.30 -6.24 2.84
C ILE A 24 11.14 -5.26 1.68
N PHE A 25 11.97 -4.23 1.63
CA PHE A 25 11.99 -3.28 0.52
C PHE A 25 12.23 -4.00 -0.80
N SER A 26 13.30 -4.78 -0.93
CA SER A 26 13.61 -5.43 -2.21
C SER A 26 12.54 -6.44 -2.67
N SER A 27 11.88 -7.12 -1.73
CA SER A 27 10.91 -8.17 -2.05
C SER A 27 9.46 -7.69 -2.17
N LYS A 28 9.06 -6.66 -1.43
CA LYS A 28 7.66 -6.20 -1.32
C LYS A 28 7.40 -4.86 -1.97
N ALA A 29 8.41 -3.98 -2.05
CA ALA A 29 8.23 -2.66 -2.64
C ALA A 29 7.71 -2.67 -4.08
N PRO A 30 8.11 -3.59 -4.97
CA PRO A 30 7.61 -3.59 -6.35
C PRO A 30 6.09 -3.81 -6.47
N ALA A 31 5.47 -4.38 -5.44
CA ALA A 31 4.02 -4.56 -5.36
C ALA A 31 3.28 -3.35 -4.76
N MET A 32 4.00 -2.34 -4.28
CA MET A 32 3.40 -1.13 -3.71
C MET A 32 3.00 -0.15 -4.82
N ALA A 33 1.85 0.47 -4.62
CA ALA A 33 1.29 1.45 -5.53
C ALA A 33 0.89 2.71 -4.78
N ARG A 34 0.99 3.83 -5.47
CA ARG A 34 0.61 5.15 -5.01
C ARG A 34 -0.64 5.56 -5.74
N ILE A 35 -1.59 6.11 -5.00
CA ILE A 35 -2.85 6.59 -5.52
C ILE A 35 -2.87 8.08 -5.30
N SER A 36 -3.05 8.85 -6.37
CA SER A 36 -3.26 10.29 -6.27
C SER A 36 -4.56 10.64 -6.96
N ASP A 37 -5.48 11.23 -6.21
CA ASP A 37 -6.70 11.79 -6.78
C ASP A 37 -6.41 13.23 -7.22
N ALA A 38 -6.54 13.48 -8.53
CA ALA A 38 -6.33 14.80 -9.12
C ALA A 38 -7.32 15.86 -8.57
N ALA A 39 -8.51 15.44 -8.13
CA ALA A 39 -9.56 16.36 -7.70
C ALA A 39 -9.40 16.84 -6.25
N ASN A 40 -8.95 15.95 -5.35
CA ASN A 40 -8.98 16.21 -3.91
C ASN A 40 -7.60 16.39 -3.27
N GLY A 41 -6.51 16.22 -4.03
CA GLY A 41 -5.14 16.31 -3.50
C GLY A 41 -4.80 15.22 -2.47
N ILE A 42 -5.66 14.20 -2.37
CA ILE A 42 -5.49 13.07 -1.45
C ILE A 42 -4.46 12.12 -2.07
N SER A 43 -3.41 11.81 -1.30
CA SER A 43 -2.41 10.79 -1.63
C SER A 43 -2.69 9.54 -0.82
N GLY A 44 -3.18 8.49 -1.48
CA GLY A 44 -3.41 7.17 -0.93
C GLY A 44 -2.27 6.19 -1.24
N ILE A 45 -2.35 5.02 -0.61
CA ILE A 45 -1.42 3.90 -0.80
C ILE A 45 -2.27 2.66 -1.08
N GLY A 46 -1.80 1.83 -2.01
CA GLY A 46 -2.34 0.50 -2.23
C GLY A 46 -1.22 -0.50 -2.53
N PHE A 47 -1.58 -1.76 -2.71
CA PHE A 47 -0.64 -2.79 -3.13
C PHE A 47 -1.31 -3.87 -3.98
N LEU A 48 -0.53 -4.50 -4.85
CA LEU A 48 -1.02 -5.54 -5.74
C LEU A 48 -1.18 -6.86 -4.96
N ILE A 49 -2.38 -7.41 -4.97
CA ILE A 49 -2.68 -8.77 -4.46
C ILE A 49 -2.69 -9.81 -5.58
N HIS A 50 -2.72 -9.34 -6.83
CA HIS A 50 -2.61 -10.13 -8.05
C HIS A 50 -1.98 -9.26 -9.15
N ARG A 51 -1.50 -9.85 -10.25
CA ARG A 51 -0.91 -9.12 -11.39
C ARG A 51 -1.82 -8.02 -11.98
N SER A 52 -3.12 -8.06 -11.69
CA SER A 52 -4.13 -7.15 -12.24
C SER A 52 -5.12 -6.66 -11.18
N LEU A 53 -4.83 -6.83 -9.89
CA LEU A 53 -5.72 -6.42 -8.80
C LEU A 53 -4.94 -5.60 -7.77
N LEU A 54 -5.44 -4.39 -7.53
CA LEU A 54 -4.95 -3.48 -6.51
C LEU A 54 -5.89 -3.55 -5.29
N LEU A 55 -5.32 -3.72 -4.11
CA LEU A 55 -6.00 -3.58 -2.82
C LEU A 55 -5.60 -2.24 -2.19
N THR A 56 -6.60 -1.50 -1.73
CA THR A 56 -6.46 -0.21 -1.03
C THR A 56 -7.60 -0.04 -0.04
N THR A 57 -7.68 1.11 0.63
CA THR A 57 -8.75 1.45 1.55
C THR A 57 -9.97 2.05 0.84
N HIS A 58 -11.13 1.99 1.48
CA HIS A 58 -12.35 2.60 0.96
C HIS A 58 -12.20 4.12 0.88
N VAL A 59 -11.54 4.73 1.88
CA VAL A 59 -11.27 6.17 1.88
C VAL A 59 -10.47 6.62 0.65
N ASN A 60 -9.54 5.79 0.15
CA ASN A 60 -8.75 6.12 -1.03
C ASN A 60 -9.57 6.03 -2.33
N LEU A 61 -10.41 4.99 -2.46
CA LEU A 61 -11.23 4.73 -3.65
C LEU A 61 -12.67 4.38 -3.24
N PRO A 62 -13.50 5.37 -2.89
CA PRO A 62 -14.83 5.12 -2.35
C PRO A 62 -15.86 4.75 -3.43
N SER A 63 -15.57 5.03 -4.70
CA SER A 63 -16.48 4.82 -5.82
C SER A 63 -15.74 4.51 -7.11
N ILE A 64 -16.50 4.05 -8.12
CA ILE A 64 -16.00 3.84 -9.48
C ILE A 64 -15.47 5.15 -10.06
N ALA A 65 -16.19 6.26 -9.91
CA ALA A 65 -15.77 7.56 -10.41
C ALA A 65 -14.44 8.02 -9.80
N ALA A 66 -14.22 7.79 -8.49
CA ALA A 66 -12.95 8.09 -7.84
C ALA A 66 -11.81 7.21 -8.37
N ALA A 67 -12.08 5.95 -8.68
CA ALA A 67 -11.09 5.06 -9.31
C ALA A 67 -10.73 5.51 -10.74
N GLU A 68 -11.71 5.98 -11.52
CA GLU A 68 -11.48 6.48 -12.88
C GLU A 68 -10.72 7.82 -12.89
N SER A 69 -10.88 8.67 -11.87
CA SER A 69 -10.16 9.94 -11.74
C SER A 69 -8.78 9.83 -11.08
N SER A 70 -8.41 8.65 -10.59
CA SER A 70 -7.17 8.44 -9.84
C SER A 70 -5.98 8.13 -10.75
N GLU A 71 -4.85 8.77 -10.49
CA GLU A 71 -3.56 8.42 -11.08
C GLU A 71 -2.86 7.37 -10.20
N ILE A 72 -2.41 6.27 -10.81
CA ILE A 72 -1.67 5.21 -10.11
C ILE A 72 -0.22 5.18 -10.55
N ARG A 73 0.70 5.16 -9.58
CA ARG A 73 2.14 4.99 -9.83
C ARG A 73 2.70 3.85 -9.00
N LEU A 74 3.35 2.90 -9.66
CA LEU A 74 4.07 1.81 -9.00
C LEU A 74 5.43 2.29 -8.48
N GLN A 75 6.11 1.48 -7.67
CA GLN A 75 7.38 1.84 -7.01
C GLN A 75 8.46 2.43 -7.93
N ASN A 76 8.52 1.99 -9.19
CA ASN A 76 9.51 2.47 -10.17
C ASN A 76 9.02 3.66 -11.01
N GLY A 77 7.94 4.31 -10.59
CA GLY A 77 7.32 5.43 -11.33
C GLY A 77 6.48 4.99 -12.53
N VAL A 78 6.38 3.69 -12.78
CA VAL A 78 5.52 3.10 -13.83
C VAL A 78 4.07 3.51 -13.59
N ALA A 79 3.49 4.16 -14.59
CA ALA A 79 2.09 4.55 -14.57
C ALA A 79 1.20 3.31 -14.76
N ALA A 80 0.10 3.27 -14.04
CA ALA A 80 -0.89 2.23 -14.20
C ALA A 80 -2.29 2.84 -14.21
N THR A 81 -3.22 2.15 -14.86
CA THR A 81 -4.59 2.60 -15.05
C THR A 81 -5.54 1.65 -14.34
N LEU A 82 -6.50 2.21 -13.62
CA LEU A 82 -7.56 1.43 -12.98
C LEU A 82 -8.68 1.11 -13.97
N PHE A 83 -9.20 -0.11 -13.87
CA PHE A 83 -10.33 -0.61 -14.65
C PHE A 83 -11.44 -1.09 -13.72
N PRO A 84 -12.13 -0.16 -13.02
CA PRO A 84 -13.22 -0.53 -12.12
C PRO A 84 -14.37 -1.25 -12.84
N GLN A 85 -14.55 -1.02 -14.15
CA GLN A 85 -15.53 -1.74 -14.98
C GLN A 85 -15.22 -3.25 -15.13
N ARG A 86 -13.95 -3.65 -14.98
CA ARG A 86 -13.55 -5.07 -15.02
C ARG A 86 -13.72 -5.73 -13.65
N PHE A 87 -13.30 -5.04 -12.58
CA PHE A 87 -13.36 -5.56 -11.23
C PHE A 87 -13.37 -4.39 -10.23
N PHE A 88 -14.41 -4.32 -9.39
CA PHE A 88 -14.50 -3.33 -8.33
C PHE A 88 -15.33 -3.87 -7.17
N ILE A 89 -14.71 -4.03 -6.00
CA ILE A 89 -15.35 -4.41 -4.74
C ILE A 89 -14.94 -3.37 -3.72
N THR A 90 -15.89 -2.75 -3.03
CA THR A 90 -15.60 -1.81 -1.94
C THR A 90 -16.48 -2.09 -0.73
N SER A 91 -15.97 -1.83 0.47
CA SER A 91 -16.69 -1.91 1.72
C SER A 91 -16.23 -0.79 2.65
N SER A 92 -17.13 0.13 2.98
CA SER A 92 -16.89 1.19 3.95
C SER A 92 -16.80 0.66 5.39
N ILE A 93 -17.41 -0.50 5.67
CA ILE A 93 -17.38 -1.14 6.99
C ILE A 93 -15.99 -1.71 7.30
N LEU A 94 -15.35 -2.32 6.29
CA LEU A 94 -14.02 -2.92 6.43
C LEU A 94 -12.89 -1.96 6.02
N ASP A 95 -13.24 -0.75 5.58
CA ASP A 95 -12.35 0.22 4.95
C ASP A 95 -11.45 -0.41 3.87
N LEU A 96 -12.06 -1.10 2.90
CA LEU A 96 -11.34 -1.75 1.81
C LEU A 96 -11.95 -1.45 0.44
N THR A 97 -11.08 -1.41 -0.56
CA THR A 97 -11.43 -1.43 -1.99
C THR A 97 -10.46 -2.33 -2.76
N ILE A 98 -10.98 -3.24 -3.56
CA ILE A 98 -10.24 -4.03 -4.54
C ILE A 98 -10.67 -3.57 -5.94
N VAL A 99 -9.72 -3.19 -6.78
CA VAL A 99 -9.98 -2.67 -8.12
C VAL A 99 -9.05 -3.30 -9.16
N GLY A 100 -9.57 -3.51 -10.36
CA GLY A 100 -8.79 -3.96 -11.51
C GLY A 100 -7.73 -2.93 -11.91
N LEU A 101 -6.53 -3.40 -12.28
CA LEU A 101 -5.38 -2.59 -12.68
C LEU A 101 -4.78 -3.14 -13.97
N ASP A 102 -4.32 -2.26 -14.84
CA ASP A 102 -3.44 -2.58 -15.97
C ASP A 102 -2.26 -1.62 -15.94
N ALA A 103 -1.03 -2.11 -16.11
CA ALA A 103 0.14 -1.23 -16.17
C ALA A 103 0.25 -0.66 -17.59
N VAL A 104 0.42 0.66 -17.70
CA VAL A 104 0.57 1.30 -19.01
C VAL A 104 1.98 1.04 -19.50
N GLU A 105 2.08 0.23 -20.55
CA GLU A 105 3.33 -0.17 -21.19
C GLU A 105 4.06 1.05 -21.77
N GLY A 106 5.34 1.20 -21.44
CA GLY A 106 6.26 2.10 -22.14
C GLY A 106 7.21 1.25 -22.98
N ASP A 107 6.91 1.10 -24.27
CA ASP A 107 7.76 0.67 -25.39
C ASP A 107 8.98 -0.22 -25.09
N SER A 108 8.83 -1.25 -24.28
CA SER A 108 9.88 -2.22 -24.04
C SER A 108 9.28 -3.61 -23.95
N THR A 109 9.70 -4.48 -24.87
CA THR A 109 9.27 -5.87 -25.09
C THR A 109 9.55 -6.82 -23.91
N ALA A 110 9.80 -6.29 -22.73
CA ALA A 110 9.85 -7.03 -21.48
C ALA A 110 8.52 -6.79 -20.78
N GLN A 111 7.64 -7.80 -20.77
CA GLN A 111 6.49 -7.83 -19.87
C GLN A 111 6.98 -7.40 -18.47
N VAL A 112 6.60 -6.19 -18.04
CA VAL A 112 6.92 -5.73 -16.68
C VAL A 112 6.24 -6.73 -15.77
N HIS A 113 7.02 -7.61 -15.15
CA HIS A 113 6.49 -8.63 -14.28
C HIS A 113 5.94 -7.91 -13.05
N LEU A 114 4.63 -7.65 -13.05
CA LEU A 114 3.98 -7.02 -11.91
C LEU A 114 4.07 -7.98 -10.73
N HIS A 115 4.93 -7.61 -9.79
CA HIS A 115 5.10 -8.32 -8.54
C HIS A 115 3.87 -8.04 -7.68
N HIS A 116 3.22 -9.10 -7.22
CA HIS A 116 2.12 -9.01 -6.26
C HIS A 116 2.57 -9.59 -4.93
N LEU A 117 1.99 -9.08 -3.84
CA LEU A 117 2.26 -9.63 -2.52
C LEU A 117 1.55 -10.97 -2.38
N ARG A 118 2.34 -12.02 -2.21
CA ARG A 118 1.81 -13.31 -1.77
C ARG A 118 1.41 -13.18 -0.30
N THR A 119 0.11 -13.24 -0.04
CA THR A 119 -0.43 -13.32 1.33
C THR A 119 -0.09 -14.68 1.92
N TYR A 120 0.44 -14.68 3.15
CA TYR A 120 0.62 -15.89 3.93
C TYR A 120 -0.37 -15.86 5.10
N SER A 121 -1.17 -16.91 5.24
CA SER A 121 -2.10 -17.02 6.37
C SER A 121 -1.31 -17.40 7.61
N LYS A 122 -1.05 -16.40 8.47
CA LYS A 122 -0.61 -16.62 9.84
C LYS A 122 -1.75 -16.16 10.75
N PRO A 123 -2.70 -17.04 11.11
CA PRO A 123 -3.87 -16.64 11.90
C PRO A 123 -3.48 -16.18 13.32
N ASN A 124 -2.28 -16.58 13.77
CA ASN A 124 -1.77 -16.27 15.09
C ASN A 124 -0.67 -15.20 14.98
N LEU A 125 -1.06 -13.94 15.11
CA LEU A 125 -0.15 -12.84 15.39
C LEU A 125 -0.13 -12.61 16.91
N ASP A 126 0.80 -13.28 17.58
CA ASP A 126 0.98 -13.12 19.02
C ASP A 126 1.56 -11.75 19.38
N LEU A 127 1.23 -11.32 20.59
CA LEU A 127 1.82 -10.15 21.21
C LEU A 127 3.35 -10.29 21.33
N GLY A 128 4.07 -9.19 21.15
CA GLY A 128 5.53 -9.18 21.12
C GLY A 128 6.13 -9.58 19.76
N ASN A 129 5.32 -10.02 18.79
CA ASN A 129 5.81 -10.19 17.43
C ASN A 129 6.21 -8.85 16.82
N VAL A 130 7.35 -8.85 16.14
CA VAL A 130 7.84 -7.72 15.34
C VAL A 130 7.04 -7.66 14.04
N VAL A 131 6.43 -6.51 13.78
CA VAL A 131 5.71 -6.22 12.53
C VAL A 131 6.40 -5.09 11.79
N TYR A 132 6.36 -5.17 10.46
CA TYR A 132 6.91 -4.13 9.60
C TYR A 132 5.80 -3.52 8.77
N LEU A 133 5.76 -2.18 8.75
CA LEU A 133 4.82 -1.42 7.95
C LEU A 133 5.57 -0.85 6.75
N LEU A 134 5.09 -1.17 5.55
CA LEU A 134 5.64 -0.65 4.30
C LEU A 134 4.63 0.33 3.70
N GLY A 135 5.03 1.58 3.47
CA GLY A 135 4.14 2.62 2.98
C GLY A 135 4.88 3.86 2.50
N TYR A 136 4.18 4.79 1.87
CA TYR A 136 4.76 6.04 1.38
C TYR A 136 4.60 7.16 2.40
N THR A 137 5.64 8.00 2.52
CA THR A 137 5.58 9.25 3.27
C THR A 137 4.90 10.36 2.46
N GLU A 138 4.62 11.48 3.11
CA GLU A 138 4.15 12.71 2.46
C GLU A 138 5.13 13.20 1.37
N LYS A 139 6.44 12.96 1.60
CA LYS A 139 7.50 13.24 0.64
C LYS A 139 7.57 12.24 -0.51
N LYS A 140 6.58 11.36 -0.65
CA LYS A 140 6.46 10.43 -1.76
C LYS A 140 7.51 9.31 -1.74
N GLU A 141 8.20 9.13 -0.61
CA GLU A 141 9.27 8.14 -0.40
C GLU A 141 8.70 6.89 0.26
N LEU A 142 9.07 5.71 -0.23
CA LEU A 142 8.69 4.44 0.39
C LEU A 142 9.53 4.23 1.65
N ILE A 143 8.87 3.93 2.78
CA ILE A 143 9.49 3.66 4.09
C ILE A 143 9.06 2.29 4.62
N ALA A 144 9.98 1.61 5.32
CA ALA A 144 9.69 0.41 6.11
C ALA A 144 9.89 0.72 7.61
N GLY A 145 8.78 0.90 8.32
CA GLY A 145 8.75 1.10 9.77
C GLY A 145 8.68 -0.22 10.54
N GLU A 146 9.18 -0.24 11.77
CA GLU A 146 9.10 -1.41 12.67
C GLU A 146 8.21 -1.07 13.87
N GLY A 147 7.28 -1.96 14.19
CA GLY A 147 6.42 -1.89 15.37
C GLY A 147 6.45 -3.20 16.16
N SER A 148 6.08 -3.13 17.44
CA SER A 148 5.84 -4.31 18.29
C SER A 148 4.40 -4.29 18.78
N GLY A 149 3.73 -5.45 18.76
CA GLY A 149 2.44 -5.58 19.42
C GLY A 149 2.65 -5.56 20.92
N LYS A 150 2.31 -4.46 21.60
CA LYS A 150 2.38 -4.34 23.06
C LYS A 150 0.96 -4.20 23.63
N PRO A 151 0.61 -4.84 24.75
CA PRO A 151 -0.62 -4.53 25.45
C PRO A 151 -0.33 -3.26 26.25
N ASP A 152 -1.18 -2.25 26.14
CA ASP A 152 -1.78 -1.59 27.31
C ASP A 152 -2.45 -0.28 26.91
N GLY A 153 -3.56 -0.02 27.60
CA GLY A 153 -4.24 1.25 27.55
C GLY A 153 -3.35 2.43 27.92
N MET A 154 -3.84 3.60 27.53
CA MET A 154 -3.34 4.96 27.73
C MET A 154 -2.59 5.59 26.56
N ALA A 155 -3.38 6.44 25.89
CA ALA A 155 -3.09 7.78 25.38
C ALA A 155 -2.21 7.94 24.12
N TRP A 156 -2.91 8.48 23.11
CA TRP A 156 -2.52 9.13 21.87
C TRP A 156 -1.27 10.00 21.94
#